data_AF-A0AAD3M5D4-F1
#
_entry.id   AF-A0AAD3M5D4-F1
#
_cell.length_a   1.000
_cell.length_b   1.000
_cell.length_c   1.000
_cell.angle_alpha   90.00
_cell.angle_beta   90.00
_cell.angle_gamma   90.00
#
_symmetry.space_group_name_H-M   'P 1'
#
loop_
_entity.id
_entity.type
_entity.pdbx_description
1 polymer ?
#
loop_
_entity_poly.entity_id
_entity_poly.type
_entity_poly.pdbx_seq_one_letter_code
_entity_poly.pdbx_strand_id
1 'polypeptide(L)'
;MTVIANTLFKDEEDGPDVISTLRRPNGGKYDDPSCGPIPRIHSGYSLLCDSVILYQCHSGFKLLGSSSISCDPNTNQWSPTPPTCQDINECEEQVSLCPQNLECLNMPGSFICS
;
A
#
# COMPACT_ATOMS: atom_id res chain seq x y z
N MET A 1 -28.16 20.11 0.71
CA MET A 1 -28.44 19.08 -0.31
C MET A 1 -27.63 17.85 0.04
N THR A 2 -28.30 16.71 0.06
CA THR A 2 -27.90 15.42 0.61
C THR A 2 -26.59 14.90 0.00
N VAL A 3 -25.60 14.57 0.83
CA VAL A 3 -24.51 13.68 0.40
C VAL A 3 -25.04 12.26 0.52
N ILE A 4 -25.38 11.67 -0.62
CA ILE A 4 -25.76 10.27 -0.68
C ILE A 4 -24.46 9.47 -0.61
N ALA A 5 -24.04 9.07 0.58
CA ALA A 5 -22.99 8.08 0.73
C ALA A 5 -23.60 6.71 0.42
N ASN A 6 -23.50 6.27 -0.82
CA ASN A 6 -23.71 4.89 -1.21
C ASN A 6 -22.81 4.62 -2.41
N THR A 7 -21.75 3.84 -2.24
CA THR A 7 -21.72 2.47 -2.79
C THR A 7 -20.62 1.67 -2.07
N LEU A 8 -21.03 0.60 -1.39
CA LEU A 8 -20.15 -0.52 -1.05
C LEU A 8 -19.74 -1.18 -2.37
N PHE A 9 -18.47 -1.11 -2.76
CA PHE A 9 -17.91 -2.01 -3.76
C PHE A 9 -16.91 -2.92 -3.06
N LYS A 10 -17.44 -4.04 -2.55
CA LYS A 10 -16.74 -5.32 -2.62
C LYS A 10 -17.07 -5.88 -3.99
N ASP A 11 -16.17 -5.71 -4.93
CA ASP A 11 -16.07 -6.60 -6.08
C ASP A 11 -14.63 -7.10 -6.11
N GLU A 12 -14.48 -8.33 -5.66
CA GLU A 12 -13.31 -9.19 -5.87
C GLU A 12 -13.39 -9.67 -7.33
N GLU A 13 -12.25 -9.68 -8.05
CA GLU A 13 -12.01 -10.08 -9.47
C GLU A 13 -11.36 -9.01 -10.38
N ASP A 14 -10.60 -8.08 -9.81
CA ASP A 14 -9.37 -7.54 -10.39
C ASP A 14 -8.57 -6.89 -9.24
N GLY A 15 -7.32 -7.29 -9.04
CA GLY A 15 -6.51 -6.85 -7.90
C GLY A 15 -6.38 -5.32 -7.81
N PRO A 16 -5.92 -4.73 -6.69
CA PRO A 16 -5.83 -3.28 -6.54
C PRO A 16 -4.70 -2.64 -7.38
N ASP A 17 -4.62 -2.91 -8.67
CA ASP A 17 -3.88 -2.08 -9.63
C ASP A 17 -4.71 -0.83 -10.01
N VAL A 18 -5.40 -0.24 -9.03
CA VAL A 18 -6.01 1.08 -9.21
C VAL A 18 -4.96 2.14 -8.92
N ILE A 19 -4.17 2.44 -9.95
CA ILE A 19 -3.87 3.84 -10.24
C ILE A 19 -5.24 4.49 -10.47
N SER A 20 -5.96 4.86 -9.40
CA SER A 20 -6.88 5.98 -9.49
C SER A 20 -5.97 7.20 -9.68
N THR A 21 -5.56 7.38 -10.94
CA THR A 21 -5.22 8.71 -11.38
C THR A 21 -6.57 9.42 -11.37
N LEU A 22 -7.00 10.00 -10.24
CA LEU A 22 -7.75 11.27 -10.21
C LEU A 22 -6.93 12.26 -11.05
N ARG A 23 -6.94 12.07 -12.37
CA ARG A 23 -6.55 13.13 -13.27
C ARG A 23 -7.46 14.27 -12.89
N ARG A 24 -6.86 15.39 -12.50
CA ARG A 24 -7.58 16.66 -12.64
C ARG A 24 -8.11 16.70 -14.08
N PRO A 25 -9.25 17.34 -14.34
CA PRO A 25 -9.77 17.52 -15.70
C PRO A 25 -8.72 18.07 -16.70
N ASN A 26 -7.61 18.64 -16.20
CA ASN A 26 -6.50 19.21 -16.96
C ASN A 26 -5.21 18.35 -17.02
N GLY A 27 -5.22 17.06 -16.62
CA GLY A 27 -4.11 16.14 -16.90
C GLY A 27 -2.77 16.37 -16.16
N GLY A 28 -2.77 17.11 -15.05
CA GLY A 28 -1.57 17.31 -14.21
C GLY A 28 -1.19 16.05 -13.43
N LYS A 29 0.12 15.82 -13.26
CA LYS A 29 0.66 14.78 -12.37
C LYS A 29 0.31 15.11 -10.90
N TYR A 30 0.32 14.11 -10.04
CA TYR A 30 0.05 14.25 -8.61
C TYR A 30 1.34 14.51 -7.83
N ASP A 31 1.89 15.68 -8.04
CA ASP A 31 2.98 16.22 -7.26
C ASP A 31 2.45 17.30 -6.32
N ASP A 32 2.97 17.30 -5.09
CA ASP A 32 2.81 18.44 -4.20
C ASP A 32 3.74 19.57 -4.71
N PRO A 33 3.28 20.83 -4.80
CA PRO A 33 4.10 21.92 -5.32
C PRO A 33 5.38 22.18 -4.52
N SER A 34 5.38 21.85 -3.23
CA SER A 34 6.48 22.11 -2.30
C SER A 34 7.36 20.87 -2.12
N CYS A 35 6.73 19.69 -1.95
CA CYS A 35 7.44 18.44 -1.67
C CYS A 35 7.76 17.60 -2.92
N GLY A 36 7.16 17.91 -4.07
CA GLY A 36 7.39 17.22 -5.33
C GLY A 36 6.56 15.93 -5.46
N PRO A 37 7.07 14.92 -6.21
CA PRO A 37 6.29 13.73 -6.53
C PRO A 37 5.99 12.86 -5.30
N ILE A 38 4.83 12.21 -5.31
CA ILE A 38 4.44 11.23 -4.29
C ILE A 38 5.45 10.06 -4.26
N PRO A 39 6.06 9.73 -3.09
CA PRO A 39 6.97 8.61 -2.97
C PRO A 39 6.22 7.28 -3.12
N ARG A 40 6.67 6.45 -4.05
CA ARG A 40 6.17 5.10 -4.28
C ARG A 40 6.97 4.08 -3.47
N ILE A 41 6.30 3.03 -3.02
CA ILE A 41 6.93 1.93 -2.29
C ILE A 41 6.82 0.63 -3.08
N HIS A 42 7.74 -0.29 -2.84
CA HIS A 42 7.69 -1.64 -3.42
C HIS A 42 6.72 -2.51 -2.64
N SER A 43 6.09 -3.47 -3.32
CA SER A 43 5.14 -4.40 -2.73
C SER A 43 4.01 -3.73 -1.93
N GLY A 44 3.55 -2.56 -2.38
CA GLY A 44 2.39 -1.88 -1.85
C GLY A 44 1.90 -0.73 -2.71
N TYR A 45 0.93 -0.01 -2.16
CA TYR A 45 0.21 1.10 -2.77
C TYR A 45 0.45 2.40 -2.00
N SER A 46 0.31 3.51 -2.72
CA SER A 46 0.36 4.87 -2.17
C SER A 46 -0.90 5.62 -2.62
N LEU A 47 -1.76 5.99 -1.68
CA LEU A 47 -3.04 6.63 -1.93
C LEU A 47 -3.00 8.07 -1.39
N LEU A 48 -3.25 9.06 -2.25
CA LEU A 48 -3.39 10.44 -1.81
C LEU A 48 -4.83 10.71 -1.33
N CYS A 49 -4.98 11.09 -0.07
CA CYS A 49 -6.22 11.57 0.53
C CYS A 49 -6.00 13.00 1.03
N ASP A 50 -6.60 13.98 0.34
CA ASP A 50 -6.41 15.41 0.57
C ASP A 50 -4.92 15.84 0.49
N SER A 51 -4.26 16.00 1.64
CA SER A 51 -2.84 16.37 1.75
C SER A 51 -2.00 15.31 2.48
N VAL A 52 -2.57 14.12 2.66
CA VAL A 52 -1.94 12.98 3.35
C VAL A 52 -1.83 11.82 2.37
N ILE A 53 -0.66 11.21 2.29
CA ILE A 53 -0.45 9.97 1.55
C ILE A 53 -0.61 8.82 2.53
N LEU A 54 -1.49 7.89 2.20
CA LEU A 54 -1.71 6.63 2.92
C LEU A 54 -0.97 5.50 2.20
N TYR A 55 -0.33 4.63 2.97
CA TYR A 55 0.38 3.46 2.45
C TYR A 55 -0.29 2.18 2.89
N GLN A 56 -0.35 1.23 1.96
CA GLN A 56 -0.88 -0.10 2.21
C GLN A 56 0.00 -1.13 1.49
N CYS A 57 0.46 -2.16 2.19
CA CYS A 57 1.21 -3.24 1.56
C CYS A 57 0.28 -4.22 0.85
N HIS A 58 0.79 -4.86 -0.22
CA HIS A 58 0.14 -5.99 -0.85
C HIS A 58 -0.06 -7.13 0.17
N SER A 59 -1.01 -8.02 -0.12
CA SER A 59 -1.18 -9.27 0.62
C SER A 59 0.14 -10.05 0.70
N GLY A 60 0.45 -10.64 1.85
CA GLY A 60 1.71 -11.33 2.12
C GLY A 60 2.86 -10.41 2.53
N PHE A 61 2.63 -9.10 2.68
CA PHE A 61 3.64 -8.15 3.15
C PHE A 61 3.15 -7.36 4.36
N LYS A 62 4.05 -7.07 5.29
CA LYS A 62 3.83 -6.21 6.47
C LYS A 62 4.43 -4.82 6.25
N LEU A 63 3.68 -3.80 6.69
CA LEU A 63 4.11 -2.41 6.61
C LEU A 63 5.06 -2.07 7.76
N LEU A 64 6.26 -1.58 7.42
CA LEU A 64 7.26 -1.12 8.37
C LEU A 64 7.43 0.39 8.25
N GLY A 65 7.14 1.09 9.35
CA GLY A 65 7.18 2.55 9.41
C GLY A 65 5.79 3.16 9.58
N SER A 66 5.62 4.41 9.13
CA SER A 66 4.35 5.11 9.25
C SER A 66 3.41 4.74 8.11
N SER A 67 2.17 4.38 8.43
CA SER A 67 1.12 4.10 7.43
C SER A 67 0.63 5.35 6.70
N SER A 68 1.08 6.53 7.11
CA SER A 68 0.76 7.79 6.46
C SER A 68 1.92 8.79 6.55
N ILE A 69 2.05 9.62 5.52
CA ILE A 69 3.00 10.74 5.47
C ILE A 69 2.33 11.98 4.92
N SER A 70 2.87 13.15 5.25
CA SER A 70 2.37 14.45 4.80
C SER A 70 3.53 15.37 4.41
N CYS A 71 3.28 16.38 3.60
CA CYS A 71 4.30 17.36 3.25
C CYS A 71 4.55 18.27 4.47
N ASP A 72 5.78 18.27 5.00
CA ASP A 72 6.18 19.20 6.06
C ASP A 72 6.53 20.56 5.43
N PRO A 73 5.76 21.62 5.76
CA PRO A 73 5.95 22.94 5.15
C PRO A 73 7.26 23.63 5.56
N ASN A 74 7.91 23.19 6.64
CA ASN A 74 9.16 23.81 7.10
C ASN A 74 10.37 23.25 6.34
N THR A 75 10.34 21.95 6.03
CA THR A 75 11.44 21.24 5.39
C THR A 75 11.21 21.02 3.89
N ASN A 76 9.99 21.29 3.40
CA ASN A 76 9.52 20.98 2.05
C ASN A 76 9.80 19.52 1.67
N GLN A 77 9.64 18.62 2.64
CA GLN A 77 9.88 17.19 2.48
C GLN A 77 8.71 16.39 3.02
N TRP A 78 8.49 15.22 2.40
CA TRP A 78 7.53 14.26 2.90
C TRP A 78 8.00 13.72 4.25
N SER A 79 7.14 13.85 5.25
CA SER A 79 7.42 13.49 6.64
C SER A 79 6.22 12.81 7.29
N PRO A 80 6.43 11.72 8.05
CA PRO A 80 7.71 11.01 8.23
C PRO A 80 8.19 10.33 6.94
N THR A 81 9.36 9.69 6.96
CA THR A 81 9.91 8.99 5.79
C THR A 81 8.95 7.90 5.29
N PRO A 82 8.83 7.69 3.96
CA PRO A 82 7.97 6.64 3.41
C PRO A 82 8.25 5.26 4.04
N PRO A 83 7.21 4.46 4.31
CA PRO A 83 7.38 3.12 4.88
C PRO A 83 7.94 2.14 3.84
N THR A 84 8.25 0.93 4.29
CA THR A 84 8.57 -0.20 3.41
C THR A 84 7.62 -1.36 3.64
N CYS A 85 7.42 -2.19 2.62
CA CYS A 85 6.69 -3.44 2.74
C CYS A 85 7.68 -4.59 2.81
N GLN A 86 7.68 -5.29 3.94
CA GLN A 86 8.52 -6.46 4.15
C GLN A 86 7.68 -7.72 3.94
N ASP A 87 8.25 -8.69 3.25
CA ASP A 87 7.67 -10.02 3.11
C ASP A 87 7.36 -10.63 4.48
N ILE A 88 6.19 -11.24 4.61
CA ILE A 88 5.82 -12.01 5.80
C ILE A 88 6.37 -13.41 5.60
N ASN A 89 7.19 -13.89 6.54
CA ASN A 89 7.62 -15.28 6.50
C ASN A 89 6.57 -16.15 7.20
N GLU A 90 5.60 -16.66 6.44
CA GLU A 90 4.51 -17.42 7.04
C GLU A 90 5.04 -18.70 7.72
N CYS A 91 6.11 -19.30 7.16
CA CYS A 91 6.74 -20.49 7.73
C CYS A 91 7.32 -20.27 9.14
N GLU A 92 7.70 -19.03 9.49
CA GLU A 92 8.16 -18.65 10.83
C GLU A 92 7.04 -18.15 11.73
N GLU A 93 6.04 -17.45 11.16
CA GLU A 93 4.98 -16.80 11.93
C GLU A 93 3.82 -17.75 12.29
N GLN A 94 3.60 -18.86 11.55
CA GLN A 94 2.48 -19.77 11.76
C GLN A 94 2.89 -21.24 11.91
N VAL A 95 2.47 -21.86 13.01
CA VAL A 95 2.65 -23.30 13.25
C VAL A 95 1.55 -24.05 12.48
N SER A 96 1.94 -25.01 11.63
CA SER A 96 1.07 -25.90 10.83
C SER A 96 0.36 -25.31 9.59
N LEU A 97 1.08 -24.52 8.79
CA LEU A 97 0.61 -24.08 7.46
C LEU A 97 0.50 -25.22 6.43
N CYS A 98 1.44 -26.15 6.46
CA CYS A 98 1.52 -27.23 5.50
C CYS A 98 0.91 -28.53 6.05
N PRO A 99 0.26 -29.35 5.20
CA PRO A 99 -0.13 -30.71 5.53
C PRO A 99 1.03 -31.55 6.08
N GLN A 100 0.68 -32.65 6.76
CA GLN A 100 1.67 -33.57 7.28
C GLN A 100 2.53 -34.13 6.15
N ASN A 101 3.86 -34.09 6.34
CA ASN A 101 4.93 -34.51 5.42
C ASN A 101 5.29 -33.55 4.29
N LEU A 102 4.89 -32.27 4.35
CA LEU A 102 5.38 -31.25 3.43
C LEU A 102 6.21 -30.20 4.17
N GLU A 103 7.29 -29.75 3.54
CA GLU A 103 8.14 -28.67 4.05
C GLU A 103 7.61 -27.32 3.58
N CYS A 104 7.63 -26.33 4.47
CA CYS A 104 7.24 -24.97 4.15
C CYS A 104 8.44 -24.19 3.58
N LEU A 105 8.26 -23.59 2.41
CA LEU A 105 9.24 -22.71 1.77
C LEU A 105 8.63 -21.32 1.60
N ASN A 106 9.27 -20.32 2.20
CA ASN A 106 8.84 -18.93 2.12
C ASN A 106 9.10 -18.34 0.72
N MET A 107 8.15 -17.59 0.18
CA MET A 107 8.21 -16.96 -1.13
C MET A 107 7.72 -15.49 -1.05
N PRO A 108 8.21 -14.55 -1.88
CA PRO A 108 7.71 -13.19 -1.81
C PRO A 108 6.18 -13.08 -1.98
N GLY A 109 5.49 -12.65 -0.92
CA GLY A 109 4.04 -12.50 -0.84
C GLY A 109 3.26 -13.80 -0.55
N SER A 110 3.91 -14.94 -0.33
CA SER A 110 3.24 -16.23 -0.07
C SER A 110 4.20 -17.31 0.44
N PHE A 111 3.74 -18.55 0.50
CA PHE A 111 4.57 -19.72 0.79
C PHE A 111 4.17 -20.89 -0.09
N ILE A 112 5.07 -21.85 -0.26
CA ILE A 112 4.77 -23.13 -0.91
C ILE A 112 5.07 -24.30 0.02
N CYS A 113 4.25 -25.34 -0.07
CA CYS A 113 4.48 -26.61 0.62
C CYS A 113 4.99 -27.64 -0.40
N SER A 114 6.19 -28.20 -0.18
CA SER A 114 6.81 -29.18 -1.07
C SER A 114 7.27 -30.44 -0.36
#